data_AF-N4WEI5-F1
#
_entry.id   AF-N4WEI5-F1
#
_cell.length_a   1.000
_cell.length_b   1.000
_cell.length_c   1.000
_cell.angle_alpha   90.00
_cell.angle_beta   90.00
_cell.angle_gamma   90.00
#
_symmetry.space_group_name_H-M   'P 1'
#
loop_
_entity.id
_entity.type
_entity.pdbx_description
1 polymer ?
#
loop_
_entity_poly.entity_id
_entity_poly.type
_entity_poly.pdbx_seq_one_letter_code
_entity_poly.pdbx_strand_id
1 'polypeptide(L)'
;MNKCRFLFLCIFFVVTFLVSGCTNETQKDQFEQLLSNIHQDKEFIFEDLIWLMNRNEVMERKELSEENKQKNRLDYLSKPLDSFEMDKGSLEQSVVYIFSENKKDSQFVSGEYSLHTSDKELFVEFANTLKAYLSDSLVEPYANDLSVLGQVYEALNQSKSVKWDGTDGSMLTISIGALQSEGEETEYLIKIKTNAPLPDGKSLK
;
A
#
# COMPACT_ATOMS: atom_id res chain seq x y z
N MET A 1 9.00 -73.23 -10.44
CA MET A 1 7.55 -73.46 -10.63
C MET A 1 6.82 -72.68 -9.55
N ASN A 2 6.01 -71.70 -9.96
CA ASN A 2 5.03 -70.92 -9.16
C ASN A 2 5.54 -70.00 -8.03
N LYS A 3 5.04 -68.79 -7.81
CA LYS A 3 4.29 -67.77 -8.58
C LYS A 3 4.17 -66.58 -7.62
N CYS A 4 4.51 -65.37 -8.08
CA CYS A 4 3.76 -64.12 -7.89
C CYS A 4 3.20 -63.77 -6.48
N ARG A 5 3.63 -62.65 -5.87
CA ARG A 5 2.87 -61.38 -5.94
C ARG A 5 3.54 -60.22 -5.19
N PHE A 6 3.67 -59.13 -5.96
CA PHE A 6 3.79 -57.72 -5.62
C PHE A 6 2.89 -57.24 -4.46
N LEU A 7 3.45 -56.39 -3.59
CA LEU A 7 2.74 -55.24 -2.99
C LEU A 7 3.81 -54.19 -2.59
N PHE A 8 4.15 -53.26 -3.47
CA PHE A 8 3.81 -51.83 -3.35
C PHE A 8 3.72 -51.33 -1.89
N LEU A 9 4.80 -50.71 -1.40
CA LEU A 9 4.70 -49.57 -0.49
C LEU A 9 5.63 -48.48 -0.99
N CYS A 10 5.07 -47.60 -1.84
CA CYS A 10 5.66 -46.32 -2.18
C CYS A 10 5.76 -45.48 -0.91
N ILE A 11 6.93 -45.44 -0.28
CA ILE A 11 7.25 -44.39 0.68
C ILE A 11 7.55 -43.14 -0.14
N PHE A 12 6.49 -42.39 -0.42
CA PHE A 12 6.53 -40.99 -0.78
C PHE A 12 7.12 -40.22 0.42
N PHE A 13 8.44 -40.10 0.49
CA PHE A 13 9.04 -39.02 1.26
C PHE A 13 9.01 -37.78 0.38
N VAL A 14 7.87 -37.09 0.39
CA VAL A 14 7.79 -35.71 -0.06
C VAL A 14 8.64 -34.92 0.92
N VAL A 15 9.91 -34.70 0.56
CA VAL A 15 10.70 -33.63 1.15
C VAL A 15 10.03 -32.35 0.67
N THR A 16 9.04 -31.88 1.42
CA THR A 16 8.56 -30.50 1.30
C THR A 16 9.75 -29.62 1.62
N PHE A 17 10.36 -29.09 0.57
CA PHE A 17 11.15 -27.87 0.63
C PHE A 17 10.23 -26.79 1.23
N LEU A 18 10.28 -26.63 2.55
CA LEU A 18 9.95 -25.36 3.17
C LEU A 18 11.11 -24.44 2.79
N VAL A 19 10.99 -23.82 1.61
CA VAL A 19 11.69 -22.57 1.34
C VAL A 19 10.99 -21.54 2.20
N SER A 20 11.24 -21.58 3.51
CA SER A 20 10.98 -20.46 4.39
C SER A 20 11.96 -19.39 3.93
N GLY A 21 11.51 -18.54 3.01
CA GLY A 21 12.19 -17.29 2.74
C GLY A 21 12.33 -16.59 4.08
N CYS A 22 13.56 -16.35 4.51
CA CYS A 22 13.83 -15.48 5.64
C CYS A 22 13.44 -14.07 5.22
N THR A 23 12.17 -13.70 5.42
CA THR A 23 11.80 -12.29 5.47
C THR A 23 12.61 -11.67 6.61
N ASN A 24 13.40 -10.64 6.30
CA ASN A 24 14.16 -9.90 7.30
C ASN A 24 13.19 -9.35 8.36
N GLU A 25 13.52 -9.45 9.66
CA GLU A 25 12.65 -8.95 10.74
C GLU A 25 12.35 -7.45 10.56
N THR A 26 13.34 -6.65 10.11
CA THR A 26 13.12 -5.23 9.80
C THR A 26 12.07 -5.03 8.70
N GLN A 27 12.15 -5.81 7.61
CA GLN A 27 11.21 -5.72 6.51
C GLN A 27 9.80 -6.08 6.97
N LYS A 28 9.69 -7.15 7.77
CA LYS A 28 8.42 -7.57 8.36
C LYS A 28 7.81 -6.48 9.24
N ASP A 29 8.58 -5.90 10.14
CA ASP A 29 8.15 -4.81 11.01
C ASP A 29 7.64 -3.60 10.20
N GLN A 30 8.33 -3.25 9.10
CA GLN A 30 7.90 -2.15 8.23
C GLN A 30 6.58 -2.43 7.50
N PHE A 31 6.34 -3.66 7.04
CA PHE A 31 5.07 -4.04 6.44
C PHE A 31 3.93 -4.08 7.48
N GLU A 32 4.19 -4.65 8.66
CA GLU A 32 3.21 -4.67 9.75
C GLU A 32 2.84 -3.25 10.19
N GLN A 33 3.83 -2.35 10.29
CA GLN A 33 3.61 -0.94 10.58
C GLN A 33 2.77 -0.27 9.48
N LEU A 34 3.13 -0.46 8.20
CA LEU A 34 2.38 0.09 7.07
C LEU A 34 0.92 -0.37 7.09
N LEU A 35 0.67 -1.67 7.31
CA LEU A 35 -0.69 -2.22 7.41
C LEU A 35 -1.47 -1.61 8.58
N SER A 36 -0.84 -1.52 9.76
CA SER A 36 -1.45 -0.91 10.94
C SER A 36 -1.78 0.57 10.76
N ASN A 37 -1.07 1.26 9.86
CA ASN A 37 -1.33 2.66 9.54
C ASN A 37 -2.46 2.86 8.53
N ILE A 38 -2.88 1.82 7.80
CA ILE A 38 -3.91 1.92 6.75
C ILE A 38 -5.20 1.17 7.06
N HIS A 39 -5.19 0.24 8.02
CA HIS A 39 -6.34 -0.59 8.33
C HIS A 39 -6.36 -1.06 9.79
N GLN A 40 -7.52 -0.97 10.43
CA GLN A 40 -7.80 -1.50 11.76
C GLN A 40 -9.24 -1.98 11.84
N ASP A 41 -9.49 -3.15 12.43
CA ASP A 41 -10.84 -3.64 12.77
C ASP A 41 -11.87 -3.62 11.63
N LYS A 42 -11.43 -3.83 10.36
CA LYS A 42 -12.22 -3.76 9.11
C LYS A 42 -12.55 -2.37 8.60
N GLU A 43 -12.02 -1.34 9.24
CA GLU A 43 -12.08 0.04 8.78
C GLU A 43 -10.71 0.42 8.20
N PHE A 44 -10.72 1.24 7.15
CA PHE A 44 -9.47 1.86 6.72
C PHE A 44 -9.21 3.05 7.62
N ILE A 45 -7.94 3.31 7.90
CA ILE A 45 -7.50 4.43 8.74
C ILE A 45 -6.29 5.09 8.07
N PHE A 46 -5.82 6.21 8.63
CA PHE A 46 -4.58 6.82 8.19
C PHE A 46 -3.76 7.31 9.37
N GLU A 47 -2.65 6.63 9.64
CA GLU A 47 -1.67 6.99 10.66
C GLU A 47 -2.24 7.31 12.04
N ASP A 48 -3.31 6.63 12.49
CA ASP A 48 -4.04 6.92 13.73
C ASP A 48 -4.82 8.25 13.78
N LEU A 49 -4.85 8.99 12.67
CA LEU A 49 -5.50 10.29 12.61
C LEU A 49 -7.02 10.16 12.64
N ILE A 50 -7.65 11.01 13.44
CA ILE A 50 -9.10 11.17 13.42
C ILE A 50 -9.47 11.88 12.11
N TRP A 51 -10.46 11.35 11.38
CA TRP A 51 -10.82 11.87 10.07
C TRP A 51 -11.11 13.36 10.03
N LEU A 52 -11.73 13.92 11.07
CA LEU A 52 -12.11 15.34 11.15
C LEU A 52 -10.95 16.27 11.58
N MET A 53 -9.71 15.78 11.57
CA MET A 53 -8.56 16.58 11.95
C MET A 53 -8.20 17.59 10.86
N ASN A 54 -8.04 18.85 11.26
CA ASN A 54 -7.67 19.93 10.37
C ASN A 54 -6.15 19.97 10.13
N ARG A 55 -5.72 20.77 9.14
CA ARG A 55 -4.31 20.87 8.77
C ARG A 55 -3.39 21.25 9.93
N ASN A 56 -3.77 22.21 10.76
CA ASN A 56 -2.93 22.67 11.87
C ASN A 56 -2.80 21.59 12.95
N GLU A 57 -3.90 20.88 13.24
CA GLU A 57 -3.90 19.76 14.19
C GLU A 57 -3.02 18.60 13.69
N VAL A 58 -3.07 18.28 12.39
CA VAL A 58 -2.17 17.29 11.78
C VAL A 58 -0.71 17.75 11.88
N MET A 59 -0.43 19.03 11.61
CA MET A 59 0.93 19.57 11.73
C MET A 59 1.47 19.48 13.15
N GLU A 60 0.66 19.79 14.16
CA GLU A 60 1.05 19.66 15.56
C GLU A 60 1.30 18.19 15.93
N ARG A 61 0.37 17.29 15.59
CA ARG A 61 0.46 15.86 15.95
C ARG A 61 1.59 15.12 15.25
N LYS A 62 1.92 15.49 14.00
CA LYS A 62 2.94 14.83 13.17
C LYS A 62 4.25 15.62 13.11
N GLU A 63 4.37 16.66 13.92
CA GLU A 63 5.54 17.53 14.01
C GLU A 63 5.97 18.08 12.64
N LEU A 64 5.00 18.54 11.85
CA LEU A 64 5.18 19.10 10.52
C LEU A 64 5.24 20.62 10.54
N SER A 65 5.92 21.19 9.56
CA SER A 65 6.03 22.64 9.38
C SER A 65 5.51 23.08 8.01
N GLU A 66 5.51 24.39 7.78
CA GLU A 66 5.13 24.98 6.49
C GLU A 66 6.09 24.57 5.36
N GLU A 67 7.30 24.11 5.68
CA GLU A 67 8.27 23.59 4.71
C GLU A 67 7.80 22.27 4.09
N ASN A 68 6.93 21.54 4.78
CA ASN A 68 6.30 20.32 4.26
C ASN A 68 5.20 20.60 3.23
N LYS A 69 4.84 21.86 2.96
CA LYS A 69 3.84 22.19 1.94
C LYS A 69 4.32 21.80 0.55
N GLN A 70 3.46 21.15 -0.22
CA GLN A 70 3.74 20.98 -1.64
C GLN A 70 3.58 22.33 -2.36
N LYS A 71 4.62 22.76 -3.08
CA LYS A 71 4.72 24.08 -3.72
C LYS A 71 3.50 24.48 -4.57
N ASN A 72 2.83 23.50 -5.19
CA ASN A 72 1.70 23.70 -6.08
C ASN A 72 0.36 23.20 -5.51
N ARG A 73 0.32 22.73 -4.25
CA ARG A 73 -0.88 22.16 -3.60
C ARG A 73 -0.92 22.55 -2.13
N LEU A 74 -1.65 23.63 -1.83
CA LEU A 74 -1.74 24.20 -0.47
C LEU A 74 -2.50 23.30 0.50
N ASP A 75 -3.30 22.40 -0.05
CA ASP A 75 -4.11 21.37 0.60
C ASP A 75 -3.33 20.06 0.83
N TYR A 76 -2.02 20.05 0.56
CA TYR A 76 -1.15 18.89 0.73
C TYR A 76 0.04 19.23 1.64
N LEU A 77 0.33 18.31 2.56
CA LEU A 77 1.60 18.27 3.30
C LEU A 77 2.34 16.98 2.91
N SER A 78 3.64 17.05 2.70
CA SER A 78 4.49 15.94 2.30
C SER A 78 5.71 15.86 3.20
N LYS A 79 6.02 14.66 3.68
CA LYS A 79 7.21 14.39 4.49
C LYS A 79 7.92 13.14 3.96
N PRO A 80 9.22 13.21 3.64
CA PRO A 80 10.00 12.00 3.40
C PRO A 80 10.08 11.20 4.70
N LEU A 81 9.95 9.89 4.59
CA LEU A 81 10.15 8.95 5.69
C LEU A 81 11.51 8.26 5.53
N ASP A 82 11.86 7.42 6.50
CA ASP A 82 12.98 6.50 6.35
C ASP A 82 12.73 5.54 5.19
N SER A 83 13.80 5.00 4.61
CA SER A 83 13.71 4.07 3.51
C SER A 83 12.99 2.77 3.90
N PHE A 84 12.23 2.22 2.96
CA PHE A 84 11.57 0.93 3.13
C PHE A 84 12.54 -0.19 2.75
N GLU A 85 13.04 -0.91 3.74
CA GLU A 85 14.09 -1.91 3.58
C GLU A 85 13.53 -3.22 2.98
N MET A 86 14.27 -3.75 2.02
CA MET A 86 14.01 -5.03 1.36
C MET A 86 15.30 -5.84 1.35
N ASP A 87 15.23 -7.12 0.97
CA ASP A 87 16.40 -8.00 1.03
C ASP A 87 17.56 -7.55 0.11
N LYS A 88 17.23 -6.90 -1.01
CA LYS A 88 18.18 -6.49 -2.05
C LYS A 88 18.45 -5.00 -2.14
N GLY A 89 17.85 -4.19 -1.27
CA GLY A 89 17.97 -2.74 -1.33
C GLY A 89 16.84 -2.07 -0.55
N SER A 90 16.62 -0.80 -0.82
CA SER A 90 15.62 -0.02 -0.10
C SER A 90 14.85 0.89 -1.07
N LEU A 91 13.56 1.08 -0.82
CA LEU A 91 12.73 2.03 -1.56
C LEU A 91 12.72 3.35 -0.80
N GLU A 92 12.71 4.46 -1.54
CA GLU A 92 12.40 5.74 -0.94
C GLU A 92 10.91 5.78 -0.58
N GLN A 93 10.60 6.30 0.60
CA GLN A 93 9.24 6.40 1.10
C GLN A 93 8.90 7.84 1.47
N SER A 94 7.68 8.25 1.16
CA SER A 94 7.12 9.49 1.67
C SER A 94 5.67 9.31 2.08
N VAL A 95 5.22 10.19 2.97
CA VAL A 95 3.83 10.30 3.39
C VAL A 95 3.28 11.66 2.98
N VAL A 96 2.05 11.65 2.50
CA VAL A 96 1.31 12.82 2.03
C VAL A 96 -0.01 12.91 2.78
N TYR A 97 -0.23 14.03 3.46
CA TYR A 97 -1.48 14.38 4.12
C TYR A 97 -2.30 15.27 3.18
N ILE A 98 -3.54 14.88 2.92
CA ILE A 98 -4.42 15.48 1.92
C ILE A 98 -5.63 16.05 2.64
N PHE A 99 -5.90 17.34 2.43
CA PHE A 99 -7.04 18.04 3.02
C PHE A 99 -8.05 18.40 1.94
N SER A 100 -9.36 18.35 2.24
CA SER A 100 -10.37 18.79 1.27
C SER A 100 -10.31 20.32 1.09
N GLU A 101 -10.29 20.80 -0.17
CA GLU A 101 -10.21 22.23 -0.49
C GLU A 101 -11.47 23.04 -0.12
N ASN A 102 -12.54 22.39 0.37
CA ASN A 102 -13.81 23.07 0.53
C ASN A 102 -13.86 23.87 1.85
N LYS A 103 -13.57 25.16 1.73
CA LYS A 103 -13.69 26.18 2.78
C LYS A 103 -15.14 26.34 3.23
N LYS A 104 -15.65 25.42 4.06
CA LYS A 104 -16.46 25.75 5.25
C LYS A 104 -16.91 24.54 6.09
N ASP A 105 -17.12 23.35 5.52
CA ASP A 105 -17.82 22.29 6.29
C ASP A 105 -17.29 20.85 6.13
N SER A 106 -16.10 20.61 5.55
CA SER A 106 -15.55 19.24 5.48
C SER A 106 -14.02 19.24 5.51
N GLN A 107 -13.45 19.21 6.71
CA GLN A 107 -12.01 19.10 6.94
C GLN A 107 -11.63 17.65 7.20
N PHE A 108 -11.92 16.78 6.22
CA PHE A 108 -11.48 15.40 6.33
C PHE A 108 -10.00 15.29 5.92
N VAL A 109 -9.18 14.71 6.79
CA VAL A 109 -7.80 14.32 6.44
C VAL A 109 -7.83 12.97 5.72
N SER A 110 -7.24 12.93 4.54
CA SER A 110 -6.90 11.71 3.82
C SER A 110 -5.40 11.57 3.72
N GLY A 111 -4.92 10.40 3.33
CA GLY A 111 -3.51 10.07 3.36
C GLY A 111 -3.03 9.27 2.18
N GLU A 112 -1.75 9.40 1.87
CA GLU A 112 -1.09 8.60 0.85
C GLU A 112 0.34 8.28 1.27
N TYR A 113 0.69 6.99 1.24
CA TYR A 113 2.09 6.54 1.20
C TYR A 113 2.52 6.42 -0.25
N SER A 114 3.66 7.02 -0.58
CA SER A 114 4.33 6.85 -1.87
C SER A 114 5.64 6.11 -1.65
N LEU A 115 5.82 4.99 -2.35
CA LEU A 115 7.05 4.21 -2.35
C LEU A 115 7.61 4.14 -3.77
N HIS A 116 8.85 4.55 -3.95
CA HIS A 116 9.46 4.63 -5.28
C HIS A 116 10.90 4.18 -5.34
N THR A 117 11.32 3.75 -6.53
CA THR A 117 12.66 3.29 -6.84
C THR A 117 12.89 3.29 -8.36
N SER A 118 14.13 3.49 -8.80
CA SER A 118 14.54 3.22 -10.19
C SER A 118 14.93 1.75 -10.43
N ASP A 119 15.12 0.97 -9.35
CA ASP A 119 15.45 -0.46 -9.46
C ASP A 119 14.20 -1.28 -9.78
N LYS A 120 14.20 -1.79 -11.01
CA LYS A 120 13.15 -2.62 -11.58
C LYS A 120 12.89 -3.93 -10.82
N GLU A 121 13.93 -4.61 -10.37
CA GLU A 121 13.81 -5.90 -9.67
C GLU A 121 13.31 -5.68 -8.25
N LEU A 122 13.86 -4.67 -7.57
CA LEU A 122 13.43 -4.24 -6.24
C LEU A 122 11.95 -3.84 -6.23
N PHE A 123 11.49 -3.11 -7.26
CA PHE A 123 10.09 -2.73 -7.39
C PHE A 123 9.14 -3.93 -7.49
N VAL A 124 9.51 -4.94 -8.29
CA VAL A 124 8.72 -6.18 -8.44
C VAL A 124 8.71 -6.99 -7.14
N GLU A 125 9.85 -7.05 -6.45
CA GLU A 125 9.96 -7.71 -5.16
C GLU A 125 9.02 -7.05 -4.14
N PHE A 126 9.11 -5.73 -3.98
CA PHE A 126 8.25 -4.97 -3.08
C PHE A 126 6.76 -5.16 -3.41
N ALA A 127 6.36 -5.07 -4.67
CA ALA A 127 4.97 -5.22 -5.08
C ALA A 127 4.41 -6.62 -4.76
N ASN A 128 5.21 -7.68 -4.99
CA ASN A 128 4.81 -9.04 -4.66
C ASN A 128 4.74 -9.29 -3.15
N THR A 129 5.66 -8.72 -2.38
CA THR A 129 5.63 -8.82 -0.92
C THR A 129 4.42 -8.06 -0.37
N LEU A 130 4.19 -6.83 -0.80
CA LEU A 130 3.00 -6.04 -0.46
C LEU A 130 1.71 -6.80 -0.78
N LYS A 131 1.63 -7.44 -1.95
CA LYS A 131 0.50 -8.29 -2.33
C LYS A 131 0.23 -9.40 -1.30
N ALA A 132 1.26 -10.09 -0.83
CA ALA A 132 1.12 -11.16 0.15
C ALA A 132 0.55 -10.61 1.48
N TYR A 133 1.15 -9.54 2.01
CA TYR A 133 0.70 -8.88 3.24
C TYR A 133 -0.75 -8.40 3.16
N LEU A 134 -1.15 -7.80 2.03
CA LEU A 134 -2.53 -7.35 1.81
C LEU A 134 -3.50 -8.51 1.67
N SER A 135 -3.10 -9.60 0.98
CA SER A 135 -3.95 -10.79 0.80
C SER A 135 -4.24 -11.49 2.14
N ASP A 136 -3.29 -11.44 3.06
CA ASP A 136 -3.43 -12.03 4.40
C ASP A 136 -4.25 -11.14 5.35
N SER A 137 -4.22 -9.82 5.14
CA SER A 137 -4.77 -8.84 6.09
C SER A 137 -6.12 -8.24 5.68
N LEU A 138 -6.41 -8.18 4.38
CA LEU A 138 -7.59 -7.49 3.84
C LEU A 138 -8.53 -8.47 3.14
N VAL A 139 -9.80 -8.10 3.08
CA VAL A 139 -10.80 -8.79 2.27
C VAL A 139 -10.55 -8.58 0.77
N GLU A 140 -11.30 -9.28 -0.07
CA GLU A 140 -11.19 -9.11 -1.52
C GLU A 140 -11.61 -7.68 -1.94
N PRO A 141 -10.82 -7.00 -2.81
CA PRO A 141 -11.17 -5.67 -3.33
C PRO A 141 -12.40 -5.70 -4.23
N TYR A 142 -13.12 -4.58 -4.32
CA TYR A 142 -14.28 -4.44 -5.22
C TYR A 142 -13.90 -4.03 -6.65
N ALA A 143 -12.74 -3.39 -6.84
CA ALA A 143 -12.27 -2.95 -8.15
C ALA A 143 -10.84 -3.42 -8.41
N ASN A 144 -10.70 -4.29 -9.42
CA ASN A 144 -9.51 -5.09 -9.73
C ASN A 144 -9.04 -5.93 -8.55
N ASP A 145 -8.51 -7.13 -8.82
CA ASP A 145 -7.94 -7.96 -7.77
C ASP A 145 -6.47 -7.60 -7.47
N LEU A 146 -5.92 -8.20 -6.42
CA LEU A 146 -4.52 -8.02 -6.02
C LEU A 146 -3.51 -8.59 -7.04
N SER A 147 -3.93 -9.26 -8.12
CA SER A 147 -3.01 -9.67 -9.19
C SER A 147 -2.38 -8.49 -9.92
N VAL A 148 -2.99 -7.30 -9.85
CA VAL A 148 -2.41 -6.03 -10.33
C VAL A 148 -0.99 -5.81 -9.79
N LEU A 149 -0.76 -6.11 -8.51
CA LEU A 149 0.56 -6.01 -7.87
C LEU A 149 1.54 -7.11 -8.33
N GLY A 150 1.05 -8.24 -8.83
CA GLY A 150 1.90 -9.28 -9.44
C GLY A 150 2.20 -9.02 -10.93
N GLN A 151 1.48 -8.09 -11.55
CA GLN A 151 1.55 -7.76 -12.98
C GLN A 151 1.95 -6.28 -13.20
N VAL A 152 2.88 -5.78 -12.38
CA VAL A 152 3.17 -4.34 -12.27
C VAL A 152 3.41 -3.65 -13.61
N TYR A 153 4.11 -4.26 -14.57
CA TYR A 153 4.37 -3.65 -15.88
C TYR A 153 3.14 -3.55 -16.79
N GLU A 154 2.23 -4.51 -16.70
CA GLU A 154 0.96 -4.41 -17.41
C GLU A 154 0.10 -3.31 -16.76
N ALA A 155 0.05 -3.29 -15.43
CA ALA A 155 -0.69 -2.31 -14.66
C ALA A 155 -0.21 -0.87 -14.90
N LEU A 156 1.11 -0.65 -15.03
CA LEU A 156 1.71 0.64 -15.38
C LEU A 156 1.16 1.22 -16.68
N ASN A 157 0.97 0.38 -17.70
CA ASN A 157 0.48 0.81 -19.01
C ASN A 157 -1.04 1.06 -19.05
N GLN A 158 -1.78 0.48 -18.09
CA GLN A 158 -3.24 0.49 -18.07
C GLN A 158 -3.82 1.35 -16.93
N SER A 159 -2.97 2.00 -16.14
CA SER A 159 -3.36 2.81 -14.97
C SER A 159 -4.31 2.06 -14.02
N LYS A 160 -4.07 0.76 -13.84
CA LYS A 160 -4.90 -0.08 -12.96
C LYS A 160 -4.69 0.31 -11.49
N SER A 161 -5.78 0.26 -10.73
CA SER A 161 -5.77 0.45 -9.28
C SER A 161 -6.62 -0.61 -8.60
N VAL A 162 -6.21 -1.02 -7.41
CA VAL A 162 -6.95 -1.96 -6.54
C VAL A 162 -7.70 -1.14 -5.49
N LYS A 163 -8.98 -1.41 -5.26
CA LYS A 163 -9.80 -0.60 -4.33
C LYS A 163 -10.65 -1.41 -3.38
N TRP A 164 -10.81 -0.88 -2.17
CA TRP A 164 -11.67 -1.41 -1.11
C TRP A 164 -12.51 -0.30 -0.50
N ASP A 165 -13.72 -0.64 -0.08
CA ASP A 165 -14.59 0.23 0.72
C ASP A 165 -14.58 -0.26 2.17
N GLY A 166 -14.36 0.65 3.11
CA GLY A 166 -14.49 0.43 4.54
C GLY A 166 -15.96 0.46 4.95
N THR A 167 -16.27 -0.17 6.09
CA THR A 167 -17.66 -0.19 6.61
C THR A 167 -18.17 1.18 7.06
N ASP A 168 -17.26 2.08 7.39
CA ASP A 168 -17.52 3.48 7.76
C ASP A 168 -17.61 4.41 6.53
N GLY A 169 -17.46 3.86 5.31
CA GLY A 169 -17.44 4.63 4.06
C GLY A 169 -16.06 5.21 3.69
N SER A 170 -15.02 4.91 4.47
CA SER A 170 -13.62 5.14 4.07
C SER A 170 -13.26 4.29 2.84
N MET A 171 -12.17 4.62 2.15
CA MET A 171 -11.73 3.85 0.98
C MET A 171 -10.21 3.70 0.98
N LEU A 172 -9.73 2.50 0.67
CA LEU A 172 -8.33 2.24 0.37
C LEU A 172 -8.16 2.07 -1.14
N THR A 173 -7.14 2.72 -1.71
CA THR A 173 -6.76 2.58 -3.11
C THR A 173 -5.26 2.35 -3.24
N ILE A 174 -4.88 1.33 -3.99
CA ILE A 174 -3.50 1.06 -4.35
C ILE A 174 -3.32 1.26 -5.85
N SER A 175 -2.39 2.11 -6.24
CA SER A 175 -2.12 2.45 -7.64
C SER A 175 -0.64 2.25 -7.97
N ILE A 176 -0.39 1.81 -9.20
CA ILE A 176 0.96 1.60 -9.74
C ILE A 176 1.20 2.68 -10.80
N GLY A 177 2.33 3.37 -10.72
CA GLY A 177 2.69 4.45 -11.64
C GLY A 177 4.19 4.46 -11.96
N ALA A 178 4.55 5.24 -12.97
CA ALA A 178 5.93 5.53 -13.30
C ALA A 178 6.08 7.04 -13.50
N LEU A 179 7.16 7.59 -12.97
CA LEU A 179 7.59 8.95 -13.21
C LEU A 179 8.68 8.88 -14.29
N GLN A 180 8.42 9.51 -15.43
CA GLN A 180 9.40 9.66 -16.51
C GLN A 180 9.62 11.15 -16.74
N SER A 181 10.83 11.62 -16.44
CA SER A 181 11.32 12.91 -16.90
C SER A 181 12.14 12.70 -18.18
N GLU A 182 12.13 13.68 -19.08
CA GLU A 182 12.95 13.61 -20.30
C GLU A 182 14.43 13.45 -19.96
N GLY A 183 15.02 12.31 -20.33
CA GLY A 183 16.45 12.02 -20.16
C GLY A 183 16.85 11.39 -18.83
N GLU A 184 15.89 11.08 -17.95
CA GLU A 184 16.14 10.38 -16.68
C GLU A 184 15.73 8.90 -16.74
N GLU A 185 16.29 8.10 -15.84
CA GLU A 185 15.84 6.72 -15.66
C GLU A 185 14.38 6.70 -15.19
N THR A 186 13.62 5.69 -15.62
CA THR A 186 12.23 5.54 -15.19
C THR A 186 12.19 5.25 -13.70
N GLU A 187 11.47 6.07 -12.95
CA GLU A 187 11.22 5.84 -11.53
C GLU A 187 9.85 5.17 -11.35
N TYR A 188 9.85 4.00 -10.75
CA TYR A 188 8.64 3.22 -10.48
C TYR A 188 8.04 3.63 -9.15
N LEU A 189 6.70 3.65 -9.07
CA LEU A 189 5.97 4.19 -7.93
C LEU A 189 4.77 3.31 -7.57
N ILE A 190 4.61 3.00 -6.29
CA ILE A 190 3.37 2.49 -5.70
C ILE A 190 2.81 3.55 -4.76
N LYS A 191 1.52 3.85 -4.94
CA LYS A 191 0.75 4.73 -4.07
C LYS A 191 -0.27 3.92 -3.29
N ILE A 192 -0.28 4.06 -1.98
CA ILE A 192 -1.26 3.46 -1.07
C ILE A 192 -2.01 4.61 -0.42
N LYS A 193 -3.24 4.83 -0.84
CA LYS A 193 -4.04 5.98 -0.47
C LYS A 193 -5.25 5.56 0.35
N THR A 194 -5.39 6.15 1.54
CA THR A 194 -6.62 6.06 2.34
C THR A 194 -7.39 7.37 2.23
N ASN A 195 -8.65 7.25 1.84
CA ASN A 195 -9.61 8.33 1.79
C ASN A 195 -10.55 8.25 2.98
N ALA A 196 -10.71 9.38 3.66
CA ALA A 196 -11.72 9.53 4.70
C ALA A 196 -13.14 9.28 4.14
N PRO A 197 -14.10 8.90 5.00
CA PRO A 197 -15.49 8.74 4.63
C PRO A 197 -16.04 9.94 3.89
N LEU A 198 -16.79 9.69 2.82
CA LEU A 198 -17.58 10.74 2.18
C LEU A 198 -18.62 11.24 3.19
N PRO A 199 -18.81 12.57 3.35
CA PRO A 199 -19.90 13.06 4.20
C PRO A 199 -21.22 12.51 3.69
N ASP A 200 -22.13 12.16 4.62
CA ASP A 200 -23.47 11.68 4.30
C ASP A 200 -24.12 12.61 3.27
N GLY A 201 -24.15 12.16 2.02
CA GLY A 201 -24.78 12.89 0.96
C GLY A 201 -26.25 13.02 1.32
N LYS A 202 -26.75 14.25 1.51
CA LYS A 202 -28.20 14.48 1.47
C LYS A 202 -28.68 13.96 0.13
N SER A 203 -29.29 12.77 0.13
CA SER A 203 -29.99 12.23 -1.01
C SER A 203 -30.91 13.33 -1.53
N LEU A 204 -30.84 13.63 -2.82
CA LEU A 204 -31.80 14.50 -3.48
C LEU A 204 -33.17 13.83 -3.31
N LYS A 205 -33.94 14.31 -2.34
CA LYS A 205 -35.37 14.03 -2.24
C LYS A 205 -36.12 14.74 -3.36
#